data_AF-A0A971SWD5-F1
#
_entry.id   AF-A0A971SWD5-F1
#
_cell.length_a   1.000
_cell.length_b   1.000
_cell.length_c   1.000
_cell.angle_alpha   90.00
_cell.angle_beta   90.00
_cell.angle_gamma   90.00
#
_symmetry.space_group_name_H-M   'P 1'
#
loop_
_entity.id
_entity.type
_entity.pdbx_description
1 polymer ?
#
loop_
_entity_poly.entity_id
_entity_poly.type
_entity_poly.pdbx_seq_one_letter_code
_entity_poly.pdbx_strand_id
1 'polypeptide(L)'
;MKKFCFVLMAMFLLLGTACQPAVQAPPTVETQAPANEAEIPVTVLELVHGDQVVYLTMDQLKALPAVEGLSGMMSSTGKITAPTMYKGVLVEELLKAVGGVGPTNSVEVVASDGYSITYSPNQLANGEYMTYDVANGDEMERIGKLQTIIAYEREGKPLDVDAEGALRLVVIGESNLQVVDGHWLVKEVNKIVLKEAVEDWVVDFVGAIEAPMDRATFESGAAQDCHLYKWTDADGNEYAGIPLYYLLGRVDDEVKHGDDAYRDDLAKAGYMVDVTANDGFTVTFDSFTTMRNDKMIVAYLMNGKPLEGDAFPLKLVGEELSKKEMIGGIAKVVIRFEKDEAAEPPAEKPSEAAEAPASEAPAVEGPADATITLTGLVDAEKTIDMKSLITLFGVMNTKIEHPKKGEIDVTGITMSELLKAVTIKPEAATVMFESKDGYTSELPLADLQKCEKCMLGWTAEMLLAYMPGFETSFWAKDLVKIEFK
;
A
#
# COMPACT_ATOMS: atom_id res chain seq x y z
N MET A 1 66.37 -36.56 -1.66
CA MET A 1 67.60 -35.97 -2.25
C MET A 1 67.85 -34.62 -1.60
N LYS A 2 69.13 -34.27 -1.31
CA LYS A 2 69.78 -32.93 -1.33
C LYS A 2 68.83 -31.69 -1.27
N LYS A 3 68.93 -30.72 -0.37
CA LYS A 3 70.00 -30.23 0.57
C LYS A 3 69.33 -29.64 1.86
N PHE A 4 69.96 -29.09 2.92
CA PHE A 4 71.38 -28.93 3.32
C PHE A 4 71.58 -28.74 4.86
N CYS A 5 72.85 -28.54 5.21
CA CYS A 5 73.53 -27.95 6.38
C CYS A 5 72.81 -26.98 7.36
N PHE A 6 73.26 -26.77 8.61
CA PHE A 6 74.05 -27.53 9.64
C PHE A 6 74.09 -26.59 10.89
N VAL A 7 73.62 -26.93 12.11
CA VAL A 7 74.30 -27.67 13.21
C VAL A 7 75.16 -26.80 14.19
N LEU A 8 75.14 -27.15 15.50
CA LEU A 8 76.05 -26.73 16.63
C LEU A 8 75.92 -25.28 17.19
N MET A 9 76.15 -24.97 18.48
CA MET A 9 76.33 -25.78 19.73
C MET A 9 76.00 -24.94 21.00
N ALA A 10 75.91 -25.60 22.14
CA ALA A 10 75.59 -25.10 23.47
C ALA A 10 76.72 -24.37 24.27
N MET A 11 76.25 -23.58 25.26
CA MET A 11 76.77 -23.39 26.65
C MET A 11 78.12 -22.68 26.98
N PHE A 12 77.98 -21.70 27.90
CA PHE A 12 78.86 -21.31 29.03
C PHE A 12 80.36 -20.97 28.81
N LEU A 13 80.79 -19.76 29.20
CA LEU A 13 81.42 -19.51 30.52
C LEU A 13 81.67 -18.02 30.85
N LEU A 14 81.23 -17.62 32.06
CA LEU A 14 81.78 -16.68 33.06
C LEU A 14 82.79 -15.53 32.73
N LEU A 15 82.44 -14.36 33.31
CA LEU A 15 83.27 -13.36 34.03
C LEU A 15 84.24 -12.43 33.26
N GLY A 16 83.89 -11.14 33.27
CA GLY A 16 84.81 -10.00 33.11
C GLY A 16 84.21 -8.76 33.80
N THR A 17 84.83 -8.31 34.90
CA THR A 17 84.28 -7.30 35.82
C THR A 17 84.62 -5.85 35.43
N ALA A 18 83.67 -4.93 35.65
CA ALA A 18 83.95 -3.51 35.80
C ALA A 18 82.98 -2.89 36.83
N CYS A 19 83.51 -2.28 37.89
CA CYS A 19 82.70 -1.67 38.96
C CYS A 19 82.29 -0.23 38.62
N GLN A 20 81.05 0.13 38.95
CA GLN A 20 80.64 1.52 39.20
C GLN A 20 79.71 1.58 40.44
N PRO A 21 79.61 2.74 41.12
CA PRO A 21 79.35 2.77 42.56
C PRO A 21 77.87 2.64 42.95
N ALA A 22 77.65 2.16 44.17
CA ALA A 22 76.32 2.04 44.76
C ALA A 22 75.66 3.40 45.01
N VAL A 23 74.46 3.58 44.45
CA VAL A 23 73.51 4.65 44.79
C VAL A 23 72.39 4.02 45.63
N GLN A 24 71.95 4.70 46.68
CA GLN A 24 70.95 4.19 47.61
C GLN A 24 69.60 3.95 46.93
N ALA A 25 68.90 2.89 47.34
CA ALA A 25 67.54 2.62 46.87
C ALA A 25 66.56 3.71 47.34
N PRO A 26 65.72 4.27 46.45
CA PRO A 26 64.55 5.04 46.85
C PRO A 26 63.58 4.16 47.67
N PRO A 27 62.73 4.75 48.53
CA PRO A 27 61.74 3.99 49.27
C PRO A 27 60.73 3.33 48.32
N THR A 28 60.26 2.15 48.69
CA THR A 28 59.20 1.44 47.99
C THR A 28 57.93 2.28 48.01
N VAL A 29 57.60 2.90 46.88
CA VAL A 29 56.25 3.42 46.67
C VAL A 29 55.39 2.22 46.30
N GLU A 30 54.56 1.76 47.23
CA GLU A 30 53.43 0.91 46.88
C GLU A 30 52.54 1.71 45.93
N THR A 31 52.59 1.37 44.64
CA THR A 31 51.62 1.87 43.68
C THR A 31 50.26 1.30 44.07
N GLN A 32 49.49 2.09 44.81
CA GLN A 32 48.07 1.83 45.00
C GLN A 32 47.46 1.65 43.61
N ALA A 33 46.68 0.58 43.43
CA ALA A 33 45.92 0.39 42.21
C ALA A 33 45.10 1.66 41.93
N PRO A 34 45.00 2.13 40.67
CA PRO A 34 44.24 3.33 40.36
C PRO A 34 42.84 3.19 40.94
N ALA A 35 42.42 4.22 41.67
CA ALA A 35 41.11 4.24 42.32
C ALA A 35 40.03 4.04 41.25
N ASN A 36 39.08 3.15 41.57
CA ASN A 36 37.91 2.75 40.80
C ASN A 36 37.53 3.79 39.71
N GLU A 37 37.94 3.52 38.47
CA GLU A 37 37.53 4.33 37.33
C GLU A 37 36.00 4.23 37.27
N ALA A 38 35.32 5.34 37.54
CA ALA A 38 33.87 5.32 37.66
C ALA A 38 33.28 4.94 36.31
N GLU A 39 32.67 3.75 36.22
CA GLU A 39 32.00 3.29 35.01
C GLU A 39 31.02 4.37 34.57
N ILE A 40 31.23 4.90 33.36
CA ILE A 40 30.33 5.89 32.79
C ILE A 40 29.02 5.16 32.53
N PRO A 41 27.89 5.59 33.15
CA PRO A 41 26.63 4.90 33.02
C PRO A 41 26.19 4.86 31.55
N VAL A 42 26.15 3.66 30.96
CA VAL A 42 25.70 3.46 29.58
C VAL A 42 24.19 3.69 29.53
N THR A 43 23.78 4.70 28.78
CA THR A 43 22.37 4.94 28.46
C THR A 43 21.88 3.84 27.54
N VAL A 44 20.74 3.25 27.88
CA VAL A 44 20.04 2.24 27.05
C VAL A 44 18.72 2.74 26.50
N LEU A 45 18.11 3.76 27.14
CA LEU A 45 16.85 4.34 26.70
C LEU A 45 16.83 5.85 26.89
N GLU A 46 16.45 6.58 25.84
CA GLU A 46 16.15 8.01 25.83
C GLU A 46 14.62 8.21 25.84
N LEU A 47 14.11 9.10 26.69
CA LEU A 47 12.70 9.50 26.72
C LEU A 47 12.63 10.99 26.40
N VAL A 48 11.83 11.37 25.41
CA VAL A 48 11.75 12.75 24.89
C VAL A 48 10.32 13.29 24.94
N HIS A 49 10.16 14.54 25.34
CA HIS A 49 8.92 15.31 25.19
C HIS A 49 9.26 16.80 25.01
N GLY A 50 9.15 17.29 23.77
CA GLY A 50 9.63 18.63 23.42
C GLY A 50 11.12 18.80 23.75
N ASP A 51 11.47 19.85 24.49
CA ASP A 51 12.84 20.10 24.96
C ASP A 51 13.25 19.22 26.17
N GLN A 52 12.32 18.48 26.78
CA GLN A 52 12.63 17.63 27.93
C GLN A 52 13.16 16.27 27.45
N VAL A 53 14.35 15.90 27.94
CA VAL A 53 14.97 14.59 27.68
C VAL A 53 15.37 13.93 28.99
N VAL A 54 15.07 12.63 29.12
CA VAL A 54 15.49 11.79 30.25
C VAL A 54 16.24 10.57 29.71
N TYR A 55 17.43 10.32 30.25
CA TYR A 55 18.26 9.17 29.90
C TYR A 55 18.21 8.13 31.02
N LEU A 56 17.98 6.86 30.64
CA LEU A 56 17.94 5.73 31.56
C LEU A 56 19.07 4.74 31.25
N THR A 57 19.75 4.31 32.31
CA THR A 57 20.61 3.11 32.32
C THR A 57 19.78 1.84 32.47
N MET A 58 20.38 0.67 32.18
CA MET A 58 19.73 -0.62 32.39
C MET A 58 19.33 -0.84 33.86
N ASP A 59 20.16 -0.42 34.82
CA ASP A 59 19.86 -0.54 36.25
C ASP A 59 18.70 0.36 36.68
N GLN A 60 18.64 1.60 36.17
CA GLN A 60 17.51 2.50 36.42
C GLN A 60 16.21 1.96 35.81
N LEU A 61 16.27 1.41 34.59
CA LEU A 61 15.13 0.77 33.94
C LEU A 61 14.63 -0.44 34.75
N LYS A 62 15.54 -1.34 35.18
CA LYS A 62 15.20 -2.52 35.99
C LYS A 62 14.76 -2.21 37.41
N ALA A 63 14.98 -0.99 37.91
CA ALA A 63 14.48 -0.51 39.19
C ALA A 63 13.03 0.00 39.15
N LEU A 64 12.46 0.21 37.94
CA LEU A 64 11.06 0.61 37.78
C LEU A 64 10.11 -0.60 37.95
N PRO A 65 8.80 -0.36 38.19
CA PRO A 65 7.79 -1.42 38.25
C PRO A 65 7.73 -2.20 36.92
N ALA A 66 8.23 -3.44 36.95
CA ALA A 66 8.18 -4.34 35.82
C ALA A 66 6.94 -5.23 35.83
N VAL A 67 6.47 -5.60 34.64
CA VAL A 67 5.40 -6.58 34.41
C VAL A 67 5.90 -7.71 33.52
N GLU A 68 5.19 -8.83 33.54
CA GLU A 68 5.48 -10.02 32.74
C GLU A 68 4.23 -10.43 31.95
N GLY A 69 4.41 -10.95 30.74
CA GLY A 69 3.31 -11.47 29.93
C GLY A 69 3.79 -12.15 28.65
N LEU A 70 2.88 -12.85 27.99
CA LEU A 70 3.15 -13.56 26.75
C LEU A 70 3.08 -12.59 25.56
N SER A 71 4.07 -12.66 24.67
CA SER A 71 4.05 -11.95 23.40
C SER A 71 4.61 -12.82 22.28
N GLY A 72 3.97 -12.75 21.12
CA GLY A 72 4.39 -13.37 19.86
C GLY A 72 3.97 -12.48 18.70
N MET A 73 4.35 -12.84 17.48
CA MET A 73 4.11 -12.01 16.30
C MET A 73 3.67 -12.79 15.07
N MET A 74 2.78 -12.19 14.26
CA MET A 74 2.70 -12.46 12.83
C MET A 74 3.67 -11.52 12.10
N SER A 75 4.49 -12.04 11.18
CA SER A 75 5.26 -11.20 10.25
C SER A 75 4.41 -10.79 9.03
N SER A 76 4.83 -9.76 8.27
CA SER A 76 4.12 -9.28 7.07
C SER A 76 3.82 -10.38 6.03
N THR A 77 4.64 -11.43 5.99
CA THR A 77 4.48 -12.61 5.11
C THR A 77 3.64 -13.73 5.76
N GLY A 78 2.84 -13.44 6.79
CA GLY A 78 1.96 -14.39 7.49
C GLY A 78 2.64 -15.37 8.45
N LYS A 79 3.99 -15.41 8.52
CA LYS A 79 4.70 -16.37 9.40
C LYS A 79 4.50 -16.01 10.87
N ILE A 80 3.91 -16.94 11.63
CA ILE A 80 3.74 -16.89 13.08
C ILE A 80 5.06 -17.19 13.82
N THR A 81 5.35 -16.39 14.84
CA THR A 81 6.28 -16.69 15.93
C THR A 81 5.46 -16.82 17.21
N ALA A 82 5.39 -18.04 17.75
CA ALA A 82 4.53 -18.38 18.88
C ALA A 82 4.85 -17.54 20.14
N PRO A 83 3.85 -17.25 21.00
CA PRO A 83 4.06 -16.43 22.19
C PRO A 83 5.07 -17.02 23.17
N THR A 84 6.00 -16.18 23.64
CA THR A 84 6.95 -16.47 24.71
C THR A 84 6.81 -15.44 25.83
N MET A 85 7.22 -15.79 27.06
CA MET A 85 7.18 -14.86 28.18
C MET A 85 8.22 -13.75 28.02
N TYR A 86 7.80 -12.50 28.13
CA TYR A 86 8.66 -11.31 28.20
C TYR A 86 8.49 -10.60 29.53
N LYS A 87 9.53 -9.85 29.92
CA LYS A 87 9.54 -8.98 31.10
C LYS A 87 10.10 -7.61 30.76
N GLY A 88 9.42 -6.57 31.24
CA GLY A 88 9.78 -5.19 30.96
C GLY A 88 8.97 -4.17 31.74
N VAL A 89 9.21 -2.90 31.44
CA VAL A 89 8.50 -1.75 32.02
C VAL A 89 7.43 -1.28 31.06
N LEU A 90 6.23 -0.96 31.56
CA LEU A 90 5.16 -0.37 30.74
C LEU A 90 5.59 0.96 30.12
N VAL A 91 5.25 1.16 28.85
CA VAL A 91 5.52 2.43 28.14
C VAL A 91 4.87 3.62 28.87
N GLU A 92 3.65 3.44 29.38
CA GLU A 92 2.95 4.42 30.21
C GLU A 92 3.67 4.75 31.53
N GLU A 93 4.39 3.79 32.13
CA GLU A 93 5.16 4.00 33.36
C GLU A 93 6.41 4.83 33.07
N LEU A 94 7.15 4.49 32.01
CA LEU A 94 8.34 5.21 31.56
C LEU A 94 8.02 6.69 31.30
N LEU A 95 6.93 6.95 30.58
CA LEU A 95 6.58 8.29 30.13
C LEU A 95 6.15 9.23 31.26
N LYS A 96 5.85 8.74 32.47
CA LYS A 96 5.68 9.58 33.67
C LYS A 96 6.91 10.46 33.95
N ALA A 97 8.11 10.00 33.57
CA ALA A 97 9.35 10.78 33.70
C ALA A 97 9.38 12.04 32.82
N VAL A 98 8.58 12.08 31.74
CA VAL A 98 8.51 13.19 30.76
C VAL A 98 7.11 13.84 30.67
N GLY A 99 6.29 13.67 31.71
CA GLY A 99 4.97 14.32 31.84
C GLY A 99 3.76 13.37 31.84
N GLY A 100 3.96 12.12 31.42
CA GLY A 100 2.91 11.10 31.31
C GLY A 100 2.15 11.14 29.99
N VAL A 101 1.45 10.04 29.68
CA VAL A 101 0.54 9.95 28.52
C VAL A 101 -0.85 10.43 28.91
N GLY A 102 -1.49 11.19 28.03
CA GLY A 102 -2.92 11.52 28.10
C GLY A 102 -3.64 11.25 26.77
N PRO A 103 -4.95 11.49 26.68
CA PRO A 103 -5.74 11.26 25.47
C PRO A 103 -5.35 12.15 24.28
N THR A 104 -4.52 13.18 24.52
CA THR A 104 -3.98 14.10 23.52
C THR A 104 -2.55 13.73 23.09
N ASN A 105 -2.06 12.55 23.46
CA ASN A 105 -0.67 12.15 23.23
C ASN A 105 -0.55 10.81 22.53
N SER A 106 0.34 10.78 21.53
CA SER A 106 0.84 9.56 20.90
C SER A 106 2.27 9.29 21.31
N VAL A 107 2.73 8.06 21.07
CA VAL A 107 4.07 7.62 21.45
C VAL A 107 4.76 7.02 20.24
N GLU A 108 5.84 7.66 19.79
CA GLU A 108 6.76 7.05 18.85
C GLU A 108 7.82 6.26 19.61
N VAL A 109 8.09 5.04 19.16
CA VAL A 109 9.21 4.21 19.64
C VAL A 109 10.20 4.06 18.49
N VAL A 110 11.49 4.32 18.78
CA VAL A 110 12.56 4.40 17.78
C VAL A 110 13.67 3.38 18.09
N ALA A 111 14.11 2.68 17.05
CA ALA A 111 15.20 1.71 17.07
C ALA A 111 16.56 2.33 16.67
N SER A 112 17.64 1.60 16.93
CA SER A 112 19.02 1.97 16.59
C SER A 112 19.28 2.16 15.09
N ASP A 113 18.56 1.41 14.25
CA ASP A 113 18.65 1.43 12.79
C ASP A 113 17.89 2.60 12.13
N GLY A 114 17.08 3.32 12.92
CA GLY A 114 16.23 4.43 12.46
C GLY A 114 14.79 4.03 12.15
N TYR A 115 14.41 2.76 12.29
CA TYR A 115 13.00 2.35 12.25
C TYR A 115 12.24 2.98 13.42
N SER A 116 10.98 3.35 13.18
CA SER A 116 10.08 3.89 14.20
C SER A 116 8.63 3.49 13.96
N ILE A 117 7.88 3.29 15.05
CA ILE A 117 6.43 3.06 15.02
C ILE A 117 5.71 4.00 15.98
N THR A 118 4.54 4.52 15.59
CA THR A 118 3.74 5.45 16.42
C THR A 118 2.46 4.80 16.93
N TYR A 119 2.32 4.75 18.26
CA TYR A 119 1.10 4.36 18.95
C TYR A 119 0.12 5.54 19.09
N SER A 120 -1.17 5.29 18.87
CA SER A 120 -2.25 6.22 19.20
C SER A 120 -2.56 6.27 20.70
N PRO A 121 -3.35 7.25 21.16
CA PRO A 121 -3.85 7.26 22.54
C PRO A 121 -4.68 6.00 22.88
N ASN A 122 -5.45 5.47 21.93
CA ASN A 122 -6.32 4.29 22.13
C ASN A 122 -5.50 3.00 22.24
N GLN A 123 -4.49 2.82 21.38
CA GLN A 123 -3.59 1.67 21.43
C GLN A 123 -2.86 1.56 22.78
N LEU A 124 -2.47 2.70 23.36
CA LEU A 124 -1.84 2.76 24.69
C LEU A 124 -2.84 2.49 25.82
N ALA A 125 -3.94 3.25 25.87
CA ALA A 125 -4.89 3.22 26.99
C ALA A 125 -5.75 1.95 27.02
N ASN A 126 -6.25 1.52 25.86
CA ASN A 126 -7.21 0.42 25.73
C ASN A 126 -6.57 -0.89 25.29
N GLY A 127 -5.37 -0.87 24.69
CA GLY A 127 -4.71 -2.05 24.14
C GLY A 127 -5.39 -2.59 22.88
N GLU A 128 -5.91 -1.70 22.05
CA GLU A 128 -6.58 -2.00 20.77
C GLU A 128 -5.52 -2.29 19.70
N TYR A 129 -5.30 -3.57 19.38
CA TYR A 129 -4.41 -4.04 18.33
C TYR A 129 -5.16 -5.07 17.49
N MET A 130 -4.85 -5.16 16.19
CA MET A 130 -5.21 -6.36 15.42
C MET A 130 -4.57 -7.58 16.09
N THR A 131 -5.35 -8.66 16.21
CA THR A 131 -4.90 -9.91 16.81
C THR A 131 -5.19 -11.09 15.89
N TYR A 132 -4.27 -12.05 15.85
CA TYR A 132 -4.34 -13.22 14.98
C TYR A 132 -4.19 -14.51 15.79
N ASP A 133 -4.95 -15.54 15.42
CA ASP A 133 -4.85 -16.87 16.06
C ASP A 133 -3.52 -17.54 15.68
N VAL A 134 -2.84 -18.10 16.69
CA VAL A 134 -1.50 -18.70 16.57
C VAL A 134 -1.47 -19.95 15.66
N ALA A 135 -2.59 -20.63 15.45
CA ALA A 135 -2.66 -21.90 14.74
C ALA A 135 -2.82 -21.77 13.22
N ASN A 136 -3.55 -20.76 12.76
CA ASN A 136 -3.86 -20.51 11.33
C ASN A 136 -3.39 -19.12 10.84
N GLY A 137 -3.27 -18.14 11.73
CA GLY A 137 -3.01 -16.74 11.36
C GLY A 137 -4.25 -15.95 10.94
N ASP A 138 -5.45 -16.47 11.17
CA ASP A 138 -6.69 -15.74 10.89
C ASP A 138 -6.87 -14.62 11.93
N GLU A 139 -7.45 -13.49 11.51
CA GLU A 139 -7.80 -12.40 12.43
C GLU A 139 -8.84 -12.87 13.46
N MET A 140 -8.67 -12.45 14.71
CA MET A 140 -9.48 -12.89 15.83
C MET A 140 -9.81 -11.74 16.80
N GLU A 141 -10.93 -11.89 17.49
CA GLU A 141 -11.27 -11.08 18.66
C GLU A 141 -10.20 -11.23 19.77
N ARG A 142 -9.76 -10.09 20.31
CA ARG A 142 -8.69 -10.01 21.31
C ARG A 142 -9.07 -10.72 22.61
N ILE A 143 -8.26 -11.70 23.03
CA ILE A 143 -8.42 -12.39 24.32
C ILE A 143 -7.68 -11.62 25.42
N GLY A 144 -8.45 -11.02 26.33
CA GLY A 144 -7.92 -10.35 27.53
C GLY A 144 -7.34 -8.97 27.26
N LYS A 145 -6.54 -8.47 28.22
CA LYS A 145 -5.86 -7.17 28.09
C LYS A 145 -4.54 -7.33 27.35
N LEU A 146 -4.29 -6.45 26.39
CA LEU A 146 -2.96 -6.24 25.80
C LEU A 146 -2.31 -4.98 26.40
N GLN A 147 -1.00 -5.02 26.62
CA GLN A 147 -0.22 -3.93 27.19
C GLN A 147 1.15 -3.81 26.52
N THR A 148 1.62 -2.58 26.31
CA THR A 148 2.90 -2.32 25.64
C THR A 148 4.01 -2.09 26.67
N ILE A 149 5.10 -2.86 26.55
CA ILE A 149 6.28 -2.75 27.40
C ILE A 149 7.55 -2.53 26.59
N ILE A 150 8.56 -1.94 27.23
CA ILE A 150 9.96 -2.10 26.84
C ILE A 150 10.52 -3.28 27.64
N ALA A 151 10.66 -4.42 26.96
CA ALA A 151 11.27 -5.62 27.49
C ALA A 151 12.80 -5.55 27.50
N TYR A 152 13.38 -6.16 28.52
CA TYR A 152 14.82 -6.40 28.68
C TYR A 152 15.13 -7.87 29.00
N GLU A 153 14.09 -8.70 29.14
CA GLU A 153 14.17 -10.12 29.47
C GLU A 153 13.12 -10.92 28.68
N ARG A 154 13.51 -12.12 28.23
CA ARG A 154 12.69 -13.10 27.53
C ARG A 154 12.96 -14.50 28.10
N GLU A 155 11.90 -15.25 28.40
CA GLU A 155 11.96 -16.57 29.06
C GLU A 155 12.84 -16.58 30.34
N GLY A 156 12.81 -15.49 31.12
CA GLY A 156 13.59 -15.34 32.35
C GLY A 156 15.10 -15.15 32.15
N LYS A 157 15.55 -14.83 30.93
CA LYS A 157 16.93 -14.48 30.59
C LYS A 157 17.00 -13.07 30.00
N PRO A 158 18.12 -12.35 30.11
CA PRO A 158 18.34 -11.13 29.34
C PRO A 158 18.11 -11.38 27.84
N LEU A 159 17.64 -10.36 27.11
CA LEU A 159 17.56 -10.41 25.65
C LEU A 159 18.93 -10.72 25.04
N ASP A 160 18.92 -11.44 23.92
CA ASP A 160 20.12 -11.64 23.10
C ASP A 160 20.43 -10.34 22.37
N VAL A 161 21.51 -9.66 22.79
CA VAL A 161 21.87 -8.33 22.29
C VAL A 161 22.17 -8.35 20.78
N ASP A 162 22.78 -9.43 20.28
CA ASP A 162 23.16 -9.54 18.87
C ASP A 162 21.96 -9.91 17.95
N ALA A 163 20.86 -10.42 18.53
CA ALA A 163 19.69 -10.90 17.80
C ALA A 163 18.41 -10.07 18.01
N GLU A 164 18.26 -9.39 19.15
CA GLU A 164 17.06 -8.65 19.57
C GLU A 164 17.38 -7.22 20.07
N GLY A 165 18.65 -6.93 20.39
CA GLY A 165 19.07 -5.69 21.05
C GLY A 165 19.02 -5.76 22.57
N ALA A 166 19.57 -4.73 23.22
CA ALA A 166 19.52 -4.61 24.68
C ALA A 166 18.11 -4.40 25.22
N LEU A 167 17.22 -3.78 24.43
CA LEU A 167 15.83 -3.52 24.73
C LEU A 167 14.96 -3.82 23.50
N ARG A 168 13.74 -4.31 23.76
CA ARG A 168 12.75 -4.63 22.73
C ARG A 168 11.38 -4.09 23.12
N LEU A 169 10.71 -3.40 22.21
CA LEU A 169 9.29 -3.10 22.31
C LEU A 169 8.51 -4.41 22.13
N VAL A 170 7.56 -4.72 23.00
CA VAL A 170 6.63 -5.84 22.79
C VAL A 170 5.24 -5.53 23.35
N VAL A 171 4.21 -6.03 22.69
CA VAL A 171 2.83 -6.05 23.20
C VAL A 171 2.58 -7.39 23.89
N ILE A 172 2.38 -7.36 25.20
CA ILE A 172 2.14 -8.55 26.04
C ILE A 172 0.67 -8.73 26.40
N GLY A 173 0.26 -9.98 26.62
CA GLY A 173 -1.03 -10.37 27.16
C GLY A 173 -0.96 -11.66 27.98
N GLU A 174 -2.12 -12.16 28.40
CA GLU A 174 -2.25 -13.41 29.19
C GLU A 174 -2.40 -14.66 28.31
N SER A 175 -2.83 -14.51 27.06
CA SER A 175 -3.15 -15.60 26.13
C SER A 175 -1.91 -16.10 25.39
N ASN A 176 -1.78 -17.43 25.24
CA ASN A 176 -0.82 -18.06 24.34
C ASN A 176 -1.42 -18.42 22.96
N LEU A 177 -2.69 -18.06 22.72
CA LEU A 177 -3.44 -18.40 21.50
C LEU A 177 -3.46 -17.27 20.47
N GLN A 178 -3.00 -16.07 20.82
CA GLN A 178 -3.00 -14.91 19.93
C GLN A 178 -1.62 -14.29 19.75
N VAL A 179 -1.42 -13.62 18.62
CA VAL A 179 -0.29 -12.71 18.34
C VAL A 179 -0.80 -11.37 17.80
N VAL A 180 0.08 -10.38 17.73
CA VAL A 180 -0.13 -9.12 17.01
C VAL A 180 0.83 -9.03 15.83
N ASP A 181 0.76 -8.00 15.00
CA ASP A 181 1.77 -7.75 13.97
C ASP A 181 3.18 -7.54 14.52
N GLY A 182 4.18 -7.99 13.75
CA GLY A 182 5.59 -7.88 14.07
C GLY A 182 6.12 -6.45 14.18
N HIS A 183 5.44 -5.47 13.56
CA HIS A 183 5.80 -4.06 13.70
C HIS A 183 5.54 -3.52 15.13
N TRP A 184 4.74 -4.22 15.93
CA TRP A 184 4.58 -3.95 17.37
C TRP A 184 5.64 -4.61 18.26
N LEU A 185 6.58 -5.37 17.67
CA LEU A 185 7.65 -6.06 18.39
C LEU A 185 9.04 -5.53 17.98
N VAL A 186 9.23 -4.21 17.97
CA VAL A 186 10.45 -3.53 17.50
C VAL A 186 11.69 -3.90 18.33
N LYS A 187 12.78 -4.26 17.64
CA LYS A 187 14.10 -4.60 18.20
C LYS A 187 14.97 -3.36 18.39
N GLU A 188 16.05 -3.52 19.16
CA GLU A 188 17.09 -2.50 19.36
C GLU A 188 16.54 -1.11 19.73
N VAL A 189 15.48 -1.07 20.54
CA VAL A 189 14.84 0.17 20.96
C VAL A 189 15.80 0.96 21.82
N ASN A 190 16.04 2.22 21.45
CA ASN A 190 16.91 3.12 22.21
C ASN A 190 16.23 4.43 22.60
N LYS A 191 15.02 4.71 22.06
CA LYS A 191 14.34 5.98 22.28
C LYS A 191 12.81 5.87 22.22
N ILE A 192 12.14 6.67 23.03
CA ILE A 192 10.70 6.90 23.02
C ILE A 192 10.44 8.40 22.98
N VAL A 193 9.55 8.85 22.09
CA VAL A 193 9.15 10.24 21.95
C VAL A 193 7.65 10.38 22.22
N LEU A 194 7.30 11.20 23.22
CA LEU A 194 5.92 11.63 23.46
C LEU A 194 5.57 12.75 22.47
N LYS A 195 4.54 12.50 21.65
CA LYS A 195 4.08 13.39 20.58
C LYS A 195 2.65 13.88 20.83
N GLU A 196 2.19 14.82 20.01
CA GLU A 196 0.77 15.11 19.85
C GLU A 196 0.04 13.86 19.33
N ALA A 197 -1.24 13.68 19.69
CA ALA A 197 -2.03 12.52 19.28
C ALA A 197 -2.13 12.40 17.75
N VAL A 198 -1.93 11.18 17.25
CA VAL A 198 -2.39 10.77 15.92
C VAL A 198 -3.72 10.04 16.02
N GLU A 199 -4.59 10.28 15.04
CA GLU A 199 -5.87 9.58 14.89
C GLU A 199 -5.65 8.23 14.19
N ASP A 200 -6.24 7.16 14.72
CA ASP A 200 -6.23 5.86 14.05
C ASP A 200 -7.30 5.79 12.95
N TRP A 201 -6.97 5.04 11.92
CA TRP A 201 -7.83 4.79 10.78
C TRP A 201 -7.54 3.40 10.23
N VAL A 202 -8.50 2.86 9.48
CA VAL A 202 -8.40 1.61 8.73
C VAL A 202 -8.88 1.89 7.31
N VAL A 203 -8.18 1.32 6.32
CA VAL A 203 -8.58 1.36 4.92
C VAL A 203 -8.76 -0.08 4.42
N ASP A 204 -9.90 -0.33 3.78
CA ASP A 204 -10.25 -1.64 3.25
C ASP A 204 -9.50 -1.89 1.93
N PHE A 205 -8.57 -2.84 1.90
CA PHE A 205 -8.05 -3.39 0.64
C PHE A 205 -8.76 -4.72 0.36
N VAL A 206 -9.37 -4.82 -0.82
CA VAL A 206 -10.20 -5.96 -1.24
C VAL A 206 -9.80 -6.43 -2.63
N GLY A 207 -9.63 -7.73 -2.80
CA GLY A 207 -9.41 -8.38 -4.09
C GLY A 207 -9.77 -9.85 -4.00
N ALA A 208 -8.84 -10.74 -4.34
CA ALA A 208 -8.98 -12.18 -4.16
C ALA A 208 -9.04 -12.58 -2.67
N ILE A 209 -8.51 -11.71 -1.81
CA ILE A 209 -8.66 -11.74 -0.36
C ILE A 209 -9.01 -10.34 0.16
N GLU A 210 -9.62 -10.28 1.35
CA GLU A 210 -9.79 -9.05 2.09
C GLU A 210 -8.61 -8.87 3.07
N ALA A 211 -8.04 -7.66 3.11
CA ALA A 211 -6.96 -7.31 4.01
C ALA A 211 -7.12 -5.84 4.47
N PRO A 212 -7.98 -5.56 5.47
CA PRO A 212 -8.01 -4.25 6.09
C PRO A 212 -6.61 -3.87 6.57
N MET A 213 -6.25 -2.60 6.41
CA MET A 213 -4.95 -2.08 6.81
C MET A 213 -5.15 -0.90 7.75
N ASP A 214 -4.69 -1.05 8.99
CA ASP A 214 -4.64 0.09 9.92
C ASP A 214 -3.49 1.03 9.60
N ARG A 215 -3.58 2.23 10.20
CA ARG A 215 -2.54 3.26 10.17
C ARG A 215 -1.14 2.70 10.45
N ALA A 216 -0.98 1.86 11.47
CA ALA A 216 0.33 1.37 11.91
C ALA A 216 0.96 0.40 10.90
N THR A 217 0.16 -0.50 10.32
CA THR A 217 0.57 -1.37 9.23
C THR A 217 1.00 -0.56 8.00
N PHE A 218 0.22 0.47 7.65
CA PHE A 218 0.55 1.36 6.53
C PHE A 218 1.83 2.16 6.79
N GLU A 219 1.97 2.81 7.94
CA GLU A 219 3.17 3.55 8.34
C GLU A 219 4.41 2.65 8.35
N SER A 220 4.29 1.41 8.85
CA SER A 220 5.40 0.45 8.83
C SER A 220 5.75 -0.02 7.40
N GLY A 221 4.77 -0.13 6.50
CA GLY A 221 5.01 -0.39 5.08
C GLY A 221 5.64 0.80 4.36
N ALA A 222 5.37 2.02 4.82
CA ALA A 222 5.93 3.28 4.34
C ALA A 222 7.24 3.68 5.05
N ALA A 223 7.92 2.75 5.75
CA ALA A 223 9.24 2.99 6.31
C ALA A 223 10.29 3.19 5.19
N GLN A 224 11.35 3.96 5.48
CA GLN A 224 12.34 4.41 4.48
C GLN A 224 12.98 3.27 3.67
N ASP A 225 13.30 2.16 4.33
CA ASP A 225 13.93 0.98 3.70
C ASP A 225 12.89 -0.12 3.34
N CYS A 226 11.61 0.26 3.22
CA CYS A 226 10.50 -0.59 2.81
C CYS A 226 9.89 -0.06 1.50
N HIS A 227 8.60 0.30 1.48
CA HIS A 227 7.88 0.73 0.27
C HIS A 227 7.66 2.25 0.18
N LEU A 228 8.47 3.04 0.90
CA LEU A 228 8.36 4.50 0.90
C LEU A 228 8.68 5.10 -0.48
N TYR A 229 7.74 5.87 -1.02
CA TYR A 229 7.92 6.71 -2.18
C TYR A 229 7.53 8.15 -1.88
N LYS A 230 8.13 9.09 -2.62
CA LYS A 230 7.90 10.53 -2.49
C LYS A 230 7.65 11.17 -3.86
N TRP A 231 6.75 12.15 -3.90
CA TRP A 231 6.46 12.96 -5.07
C TRP A 231 6.19 14.40 -4.67
N THR A 232 6.67 15.36 -5.46
CA THR A 232 6.44 16.80 -5.21
C THR A 232 5.52 17.36 -6.27
N ASP A 233 4.45 18.04 -5.85
CA ASP A 233 3.51 18.68 -6.76
C ASP A 233 4.09 19.98 -7.37
N ALA A 234 3.34 20.58 -8.31
CA ALA A 234 3.74 21.82 -8.98
C ALA A 234 3.75 23.06 -8.06
N ASP A 235 3.09 22.99 -6.90
CA ASP A 235 3.03 24.05 -5.89
C ASP A 235 4.15 23.89 -4.83
N GLY A 236 4.91 22.79 -4.89
CA GLY A 236 6.07 22.50 -4.05
C GLY A 236 5.78 21.62 -2.82
N ASN A 237 4.61 21.01 -2.73
CA ASN A 237 4.27 20.12 -1.61
C ASN A 237 4.85 18.71 -1.84
N GLU A 238 5.67 18.23 -0.91
CA GLU A 238 6.17 16.85 -0.93
C GLU A 238 5.15 15.90 -0.28
N TYR A 239 4.58 15.00 -1.06
CA TYR A 239 3.77 13.88 -0.58
C TYR A 239 4.63 12.63 -0.38
N ALA A 240 4.28 11.83 0.64
CA ALA A 240 4.98 10.58 0.93
C ALA A 240 4.02 9.44 1.33
N GLY A 241 4.31 8.23 0.88
CA GLY A 241 3.54 7.02 1.19
C GLY A 241 3.95 5.82 0.33
N ILE A 242 3.00 4.94 -0.02
CA ILE A 242 3.26 3.65 -0.69
C ILE A 242 2.73 3.68 -2.13
N PRO A 243 3.50 3.25 -3.14
CA PRO A 243 2.99 3.06 -4.50
C PRO A 243 1.79 2.10 -4.55
N LEU A 244 0.72 2.49 -5.24
CA LEU A 244 -0.56 1.79 -5.25
C LEU A 244 -0.42 0.30 -5.60
N TYR A 245 0.44 -0.05 -6.57
CA TYR A 245 0.58 -1.45 -6.99
C TYR A 245 1.09 -2.39 -5.88
N TYR A 246 1.89 -1.91 -4.92
CA TYR A 246 2.28 -2.73 -3.76
C TYR A 246 1.10 -3.05 -2.85
N LEU A 247 0.14 -2.13 -2.74
CA LEU A 247 -1.09 -2.33 -1.98
C LEU A 247 -2.07 -3.23 -2.73
N LEU A 248 -2.11 -3.17 -4.06
CA LEU A 248 -2.87 -4.11 -4.90
C LEU A 248 -2.31 -5.54 -4.78
N GLY A 249 -0.98 -5.70 -4.82
CA GLY A 249 -0.30 -7.00 -4.63
C GLY A 249 -0.45 -7.58 -3.22
N ARG A 250 -1.01 -6.83 -2.25
CA ARG A 250 -1.40 -7.39 -0.96
C ARG A 250 -2.68 -8.23 -1.02
N VAL A 251 -3.50 -8.02 -2.06
CA VAL A 251 -4.86 -8.56 -2.16
C VAL A 251 -5.20 -9.15 -3.54
N ASP A 252 -4.26 -9.20 -4.49
CA ASP A 252 -4.52 -9.75 -5.82
C ASP A 252 -4.48 -11.30 -5.87
N ASP A 253 -3.78 -11.93 -4.92
CA ASP A 253 -3.95 -13.35 -4.56
C ASP A 253 -3.73 -13.61 -3.04
N GLU A 254 -3.44 -14.86 -2.64
CA GLU A 254 -3.21 -15.25 -1.25
C GLU A 254 -1.86 -14.73 -0.65
N VAL A 255 -0.93 -14.22 -1.48
CA VAL A 255 0.45 -13.87 -1.12
C VAL A 255 0.57 -12.38 -0.72
N LYS A 256 0.08 -12.05 0.48
CA LYS A 256 0.03 -10.68 1.05
C LYS A 256 1.32 -9.85 1.04
N HIS A 257 2.52 -10.45 0.95
CA HIS A 257 3.83 -9.76 1.01
C HIS A 257 4.99 -10.67 0.57
N GLY A 258 5.94 -10.13 -0.20
CA GLY A 258 7.13 -10.84 -0.71
C GLY A 258 7.54 -10.36 -2.11
N ASP A 259 8.65 -10.90 -2.65
CA ASP A 259 9.18 -10.52 -3.97
C ASP A 259 8.19 -10.77 -5.13
N ASP A 260 7.42 -11.87 -5.02
CA ASP A 260 6.43 -12.32 -6.00
C ASP A 260 4.97 -11.93 -5.64
N ALA A 261 4.77 -11.05 -4.65
CA ALA A 261 3.43 -10.72 -4.14
C ALA A 261 2.52 -10.01 -5.18
N TYR A 262 3.09 -9.25 -6.12
CA TYR A 262 2.28 -8.58 -7.15
C TYR A 262 2.13 -9.45 -8.41
N ARG A 263 0.89 -9.80 -8.77
CA ARG A 263 0.57 -10.72 -9.86
C ARG A 263 0.46 -10.03 -11.22
N ASP A 264 1.62 -9.86 -11.84
CA ASP A 264 1.80 -9.40 -13.22
C ASP A 264 0.88 -10.09 -14.25
N ASP A 265 0.58 -11.38 -14.09
CA ASP A 265 -0.24 -12.15 -15.01
C ASP A 265 -1.74 -11.84 -14.85
N LEU A 266 -2.21 -11.63 -13.61
CA LEU A 266 -3.55 -11.13 -13.34
C LEU A 266 -3.73 -9.70 -13.88
N ALA A 267 -2.72 -8.84 -13.66
CA ALA A 267 -2.73 -7.47 -14.18
C ALA A 267 -2.78 -7.43 -15.73
N LYS A 268 -2.05 -8.32 -16.40
CA LYS A 268 -2.05 -8.47 -17.87
C LYS A 268 -3.30 -9.15 -18.43
N ALA A 269 -3.99 -9.98 -17.64
CA ALA A 269 -5.28 -10.54 -18.00
C ALA A 269 -6.39 -9.46 -18.01
N GLY A 270 -6.24 -8.45 -17.15
CA GLY A 270 -7.15 -7.31 -17.06
C GLY A 270 -8.02 -7.38 -15.81
N TYR A 271 -7.95 -6.33 -14.98
CA TYR A 271 -8.91 -6.06 -13.91
C TYR A 271 -9.14 -4.55 -13.80
N MET A 272 -10.16 -4.16 -13.03
CA MET A 272 -10.38 -2.76 -12.65
C MET A 272 -9.96 -2.54 -11.20
N VAL A 273 -9.47 -1.34 -10.89
CA VAL A 273 -9.09 -0.90 -9.54
C VAL A 273 -9.95 0.30 -9.18
N ASP A 274 -10.88 0.12 -8.25
CA ASP A 274 -11.68 1.23 -7.71
C ASP A 274 -11.00 1.77 -6.45
N VAL A 275 -10.75 3.08 -6.42
CA VAL A 275 -10.29 3.82 -5.23
C VAL A 275 -11.43 4.73 -4.78
N THR A 276 -11.96 4.48 -3.58
CA THR A 276 -13.17 5.12 -3.06
C THR A 276 -12.87 5.91 -1.79
N ALA A 277 -13.34 7.16 -1.75
CA ALA A 277 -13.22 8.06 -0.60
C ALA A 277 -14.38 7.89 0.41
N ASN A 278 -14.19 8.45 1.61
CA ASN A 278 -15.16 8.49 2.70
C ASN A 278 -16.51 9.13 2.33
N ASP A 279 -16.56 9.99 1.30
CA ASP A 279 -17.79 10.61 0.78
C ASP A 279 -18.52 9.74 -0.28
N GLY A 280 -17.95 8.60 -0.65
CA GLY A 280 -18.44 7.71 -1.69
C GLY A 280 -18.02 8.09 -3.12
N PHE A 281 -17.21 9.15 -3.30
CA PHE A 281 -16.59 9.41 -4.61
C PHE A 281 -15.60 8.29 -4.95
N THR A 282 -15.61 7.82 -6.19
CA THR A 282 -14.78 6.71 -6.66
C THR A 282 -14.08 7.09 -7.96
N VAL A 283 -12.78 6.76 -8.03
CA VAL A 283 -11.98 6.79 -9.26
C VAL A 283 -11.63 5.36 -9.64
N THR A 284 -11.90 4.97 -10.89
CA THR A 284 -11.59 3.63 -11.41
C THR A 284 -10.43 3.70 -12.39
N PHE A 285 -9.39 2.93 -12.13
CA PHE A 285 -8.27 2.69 -13.04
C PHE A 285 -8.37 1.28 -13.63
N ASP A 286 -7.81 1.06 -14.82
CA ASP A 286 -7.56 -0.28 -15.32
C ASP A 286 -6.22 -0.82 -14.77
N SER A 287 -6.05 -2.14 -14.83
CA SER A 287 -4.84 -2.81 -14.36
C SER A 287 -3.57 -2.38 -15.11
N PHE A 288 -3.63 -2.03 -16.40
CA PHE A 288 -2.43 -1.62 -17.15
C PHE A 288 -1.93 -0.24 -16.71
N THR A 289 -2.83 0.68 -16.34
CA THR A 289 -2.49 1.97 -15.75
C THR A 289 -1.78 1.83 -14.39
N THR A 290 -2.18 0.85 -13.57
CA THR A 290 -1.63 0.63 -12.22
C THR A 290 -0.44 -0.35 -12.19
N MET A 291 -0.27 -1.20 -13.20
CA MET A 291 0.67 -2.32 -13.20
C MET A 291 2.13 -1.87 -13.04
N ARG A 292 2.71 -2.17 -11.86
CA ARG A 292 4.07 -1.78 -11.47
C ARG A 292 4.35 -0.28 -11.65
N ASN A 293 3.31 0.56 -11.52
CA ASN A 293 3.43 2.01 -11.63
C ASN A 293 3.88 2.62 -10.28
N ASP A 294 5.17 2.93 -10.17
CA ASP A 294 5.76 3.56 -8.97
C ASP A 294 5.40 5.06 -8.82
N LYS A 295 4.71 5.66 -9.80
CA LYS A 295 4.31 7.07 -9.81
C LYS A 295 2.92 7.33 -9.23
N MET A 296 2.07 6.31 -9.13
CA MET A 296 0.79 6.38 -8.43
C MET A 296 1.00 6.06 -6.94
N ILE A 297 1.01 7.07 -6.08
CA ILE A 297 1.37 6.95 -4.66
C ILE A 297 0.12 7.16 -3.81
N VAL A 298 -0.18 6.20 -2.93
CA VAL A 298 -1.12 6.41 -1.83
C VAL A 298 -0.34 7.08 -0.70
N ALA A 299 -0.48 8.40 -0.58
CA ALA A 299 0.22 9.22 0.39
C ALA A 299 -0.53 9.28 1.73
N TYR A 300 0.23 9.30 2.83
CA TYR A 300 -0.26 9.54 4.19
C TYR A 300 0.36 10.80 4.83
N LEU A 301 1.43 11.33 4.22
CA LEU A 301 2.05 12.59 4.62
C LEU A 301 2.02 13.62 3.48
N MET A 302 1.94 14.89 3.87
CA MET A 302 2.25 16.06 3.06
C MET A 302 3.21 16.97 3.83
N ASN A 303 4.34 17.34 3.23
CA ASN A 303 5.42 18.14 3.83
C ASN A 303 5.89 17.59 5.19
N GLY A 304 5.96 16.26 5.31
CA GLY A 304 6.39 15.56 6.54
C GLY A 304 5.37 15.54 7.68
N LYS A 305 4.13 15.96 7.45
CA LYS A 305 3.03 15.91 8.42
C LYS A 305 1.89 15.01 7.93
N PRO A 306 1.09 14.39 8.82
CA PRO A 306 -0.15 13.72 8.43
C PRO A 306 -1.04 14.58 7.54
N LEU A 307 -1.83 13.95 6.68
CA LEU A 307 -2.87 14.63 5.92
C LEU A 307 -3.96 15.19 6.85
N GLU A 308 -4.68 16.21 6.40
CA GLU A 308 -5.75 16.87 7.15
C GLU A 308 -6.99 17.06 6.25
N GLY A 309 -8.18 17.17 6.86
CA GLY A 309 -9.45 17.43 6.14
C GLY A 309 -9.77 16.37 5.10
N ASP A 310 -10.32 16.78 3.95
CA ASP A 310 -10.76 15.90 2.85
C ASP A 310 -9.64 15.06 2.20
N ALA A 311 -8.37 15.25 2.61
CA ALA A 311 -7.25 14.41 2.20
C ALA A 311 -6.99 13.24 3.16
N PHE A 312 -7.43 13.32 4.43
CA PHE A 312 -7.18 12.33 5.48
C PHE A 312 -8.18 11.16 5.40
N PRO A 313 -7.75 9.89 5.60
CA PRO A 313 -6.42 9.48 6.07
C PRO A 313 -5.36 9.36 4.97
N LEU A 314 -5.77 8.95 3.77
CA LEU A 314 -4.89 8.67 2.64
C LEU A 314 -5.35 9.41 1.37
N LYS A 315 -4.39 9.84 0.55
CA LYS A 315 -4.63 10.53 -0.72
C LYS A 315 -3.81 9.90 -1.85
N LEU A 316 -4.45 9.59 -2.97
CA LEU A 316 -3.76 9.18 -4.19
C LEU A 316 -3.15 10.42 -4.86
N VAL A 317 -1.88 10.35 -5.22
CA VAL A 317 -1.12 11.42 -5.88
C VAL A 317 -0.14 10.83 -6.90
N GLY A 318 0.33 11.64 -7.85
CA GLY A 318 1.26 11.18 -8.90
C GLY A 318 1.31 12.09 -10.12
N GLU A 319 2.43 12.10 -10.83
CA GLU A 319 2.64 12.98 -12.00
C GLU A 319 1.76 12.63 -13.21
N GLU A 320 1.30 11.38 -13.29
CA GLU A 320 0.46 10.87 -14.39
C GLU A 320 -1.05 11.07 -14.13
N LEU A 321 -1.44 11.56 -12.96
CA LEU A 321 -2.84 11.71 -12.55
C LEU A 321 -3.39 13.11 -12.85
N SER A 322 -4.62 13.17 -13.36
CA SER A 322 -5.37 14.43 -13.37
C SER A 322 -5.77 14.85 -11.95
N LYS A 323 -6.09 16.15 -11.77
CA LYS A 323 -6.55 16.67 -10.48
C LYS A 323 -7.82 16.00 -9.93
N LYS A 324 -8.61 15.32 -10.77
CA LYS A 324 -9.80 14.56 -10.35
C LYS A 324 -9.47 13.13 -9.91
N GLU A 325 -8.37 12.57 -10.41
CA GLU A 325 -7.89 11.23 -10.05
C GLU A 325 -7.04 11.24 -8.78
N MET A 326 -6.52 12.40 -8.37
CA MET A 326 -5.84 12.63 -7.09
C MET A 326 -6.80 12.62 -5.88
N ILE A 327 -7.58 11.55 -5.74
CA ILE A 327 -8.62 11.36 -4.72
C ILE A 327 -8.03 11.42 -3.30
N GLY A 328 -8.66 12.17 -2.41
CA GLY A 328 -8.32 12.27 -0.98
C GLY A 328 -9.31 11.51 -0.11
N GLY A 329 -8.92 11.24 1.13
CA GLY A 329 -9.79 10.59 2.10
C GLY A 329 -10.20 9.18 1.71
N ILE A 330 -9.27 8.42 1.13
CA ILE A 330 -9.48 7.04 0.69
C ILE A 330 -9.93 6.18 1.88
N ALA A 331 -11.07 5.52 1.72
CA ALA A 331 -11.64 4.58 2.68
C ALA A 331 -11.50 3.12 2.22
N LYS A 332 -11.50 2.90 0.89
CA LYS A 332 -11.51 1.56 0.30
C LYS A 332 -10.81 1.52 -1.06
N VAL A 333 -10.09 0.42 -1.32
CA VAL A 333 -9.49 0.08 -2.62
C VAL A 333 -9.92 -1.33 -3.00
N VAL A 334 -10.50 -1.50 -4.19
CA VAL A 334 -11.06 -2.78 -4.65
C VAL A 334 -10.47 -3.19 -5.99
N ILE A 335 -9.91 -4.39 -6.07
CA ILE A 335 -9.62 -5.08 -7.33
C ILE A 335 -10.87 -5.83 -7.78
N ARG A 336 -11.41 -5.47 -8.93
CA ARG A 336 -12.51 -6.18 -9.58
C ARG A 336 -11.95 -7.11 -10.65
N PHE A 337 -11.70 -8.36 -10.24
CA PHE A 337 -11.48 -9.47 -11.16
C PHE A 337 -12.76 -9.81 -11.92
N GLU A 338 -12.65 -10.32 -13.14
CA GLU A 338 -13.80 -10.72 -13.98
C GLU A 338 -14.46 -12.04 -13.51
N LYS A 339 -14.55 -12.29 -12.19
CA LYS A 339 -14.94 -13.61 -11.66
C LYS A 339 -15.78 -13.65 -10.38
N ASP A 340 -16.10 -12.51 -9.75
CA ASP A 340 -16.96 -12.50 -8.56
C ASP A 340 -18.46 -12.37 -8.91
N GLU A 341 -18.99 -13.42 -9.53
CA GLU A 341 -20.44 -13.71 -9.57
C GLU A 341 -20.74 -14.99 -8.77
N ALA A 342 -20.84 -14.88 -7.43
CA ALA A 342 -21.30 -15.99 -6.58
C ALA A 342 -21.90 -15.57 -5.22
N ALA A 343 -22.65 -14.46 -5.14
CA ALA A 343 -23.43 -14.12 -3.93
C ALA A 343 -24.74 -13.35 -4.26
N GLU A 344 -25.84 -14.08 -4.49
CA GLU A 344 -27.21 -13.52 -4.46
C GLU A 344 -27.58 -13.07 -3.03
N PRO A 345 -28.36 -11.96 -2.84
CA PRO A 345 -29.83 -12.07 -2.88
C PRO A 345 -30.57 -10.76 -3.29
N PRO A 346 -31.92 -10.72 -3.27
CA PRO A 346 -32.87 -11.63 -3.91
C PRO A 346 -33.79 -10.89 -4.92
N ALA A 347 -34.54 -11.65 -5.72
CA ALA A 347 -35.34 -11.14 -6.84
C ALA A 347 -36.48 -10.16 -6.49
N GLU A 348 -36.67 -9.13 -7.33
CA GLU A 348 -37.97 -8.54 -7.65
C GLU A 348 -38.25 -8.57 -9.17
N LYS A 349 -39.51 -8.34 -9.55
CA LYS A 349 -40.12 -8.76 -10.84
C LYS A 349 -40.22 -7.63 -11.88
N PRO A 350 -40.43 -7.97 -13.18
CA PRO A 350 -40.11 -7.07 -14.29
C PRO A 350 -41.21 -6.04 -14.62
N SER A 351 -40.77 -4.92 -15.20
CA SER A 351 -41.56 -4.00 -16.03
C SER A 351 -40.74 -3.81 -17.32
N GLU A 352 -41.11 -4.47 -18.42
CA GLU A 352 -42.16 -4.10 -19.39
C GLU A 352 -41.59 -3.19 -20.49
N ALA A 353 -41.60 -3.68 -21.73
CA ALA A 353 -40.99 -3.02 -22.88
C ALA A 353 -42.06 -2.33 -23.75
N ALA A 354 -41.85 -1.08 -24.13
CA ALA A 354 -42.54 -0.46 -25.26
C ALA A 354 -41.83 0.79 -25.83
N GLU A 355 -41.67 0.76 -27.15
CA GLU A 355 -41.64 1.88 -28.11
C GLU A 355 -40.48 2.90 -28.13
N ALA A 356 -40.08 3.24 -29.37
CA ALA A 356 -38.93 4.09 -29.69
C ALA A 356 -39.32 5.58 -29.79
N PRO A 357 -38.49 6.52 -29.29
CA PRO A 357 -38.71 7.95 -29.44
C PRO A 357 -38.13 8.52 -30.75
N ALA A 358 -38.66 9.68 -31.14
CA ALA A 358 -38.12 10.51 -32.21
C ALA A 358 -36.81 11.21 -31.78
N SER A 359 -36.09 11.79 -32.74
CA SER A 359 -34.82 12.52 -32.51
C SER A 359 -34.94 13.52 -31.35
N GLU A 360 -34.18 13.28 -30.30
CA GLU A 360 -34.04 14.20 -29.18
C GLU A 360 -32.90 15.19 -29.42
N ALA A 361 -32.84 16.27 -28.64
CA ALA A 361 -31.63 17.09 -28.58
C ALA A 361 -30.54 16.30 -27.82
N PRO A 362 -29.27 16.31 -28.27
CA PRO A 362 -28.18 15.63 -27.56
C PRO A 362 -28.02 16.18 -26.15
N ALA A 363 -27.99 15.30 -25.14
CA ALA A 363 -27.67 15.66 -23.75
C ALA A 363 -26.19 16.02 -23.56
N VAL A 364 -25.32 15.53 -24.45
CA VAL A 364 -23.89 15.89 -24.54
C VAL A 364 -23.55 16.26 -25.98
N GLU A 365 -22.94 17.41 -26.21
CA GLU A 365 -22.36 17.78 -27.51
C GLU A 365 -21.04 17.02 -27.72
N GLY A 366 -20.86 16.37 -28.87
CA GLY A 366 -19.61 15.69 -29.24
C GLY A 366 -18.53 16.64 -29.78
N PRO A 367 -17.28 16.18 -29.97
CA PRO A 367 -16.19 17.06 -30.38
C PRO A 367 -16.45 17.64 -31.77
N ALA A 368 -16.26 18.95 -31.93
CA ALA A 368 -16.59 19.66 -33.16
C ALA A 368 -15.75 19.22 -34.39
N ASP A 369 -14.56 18.65 -34.15
CA ASP A 369 -13.62 18.14 -35.15
C ASP A 369 -13.66 16.61 -35.30
N ALA A 370 -14.49 15.89 -34.53
CA ALA A 370 -14.60 14.45 -34.63
C ALA A 370 -15.25 14.00 -35.96
N THR A 371 -14.69 12.94 -36.55
CA THR A 371 -15.19 12.30 -37.76
C THR A 371 -15.13 10.78 -37.66
N ILE A 372 -16.14 10.09 -38.17
CA ILE A 372 -16.14 8.63 -38.34
C ILE A 372 -16.02 8.26 -39.82
N THR A 373 -15.16 7.31 -40.16
CA THR A 373 -14.97 6.83 -41.55
C THR A 373 -15.47 5.41 -41.74
N LEU A 374 -16.41 5.22 -42.66
CA LEU A 374 -16.96 3.93 -43.11
C LEU A 374 -16.22 3.50 -44.40
N THR A 375 -15.48 2.39 -44.37
CA THR A 375 -14.55 1.98 -45.44
C THR A 375 -14.50 0.45 -45.65
N GLY A 376 -13.68 -0.03 -46.60
CA GLY A 376 -13.53 -1.45 -46.93
C GLY A 376 -14.53 -1.94 -47.99
N LEU A 377 -15.22 -3.05 -47.73
CA LEU A 377 -16.20 -3.68 -48.63
C LEU A 377 -17.54 -2.93 -48.68
N VAL A 378 -17.48 -1.67 -49.14
CA VAL A 378 -18.62 -0.81 -49.46
C VAL A 378 -18.55 -0.34 -50.92
N ASP A 379 -19.66 0.09 -51.50
CA ASP A 379 -19.68 0.65 -52.87
C ASP A 379 -18.93 1.99 -52.97
N ALA A 380 -19.01 2.80 -51.92
CA ALA A 380 -18.24 4.03 -51.77
C ALA A 380 -17.93 4.28 -50.30
N GLU A 381 -16.67 4.60 -50.00
CA GLU A 381 -16.24 5.00 -48.65
C GLU A 381 -16.86 6.35 -48.26
N LYS A 382 -17.06 6.55 -46.95
CA LYS A 382 -17.76 7.73 -46.44
C LYS A 382 -17.23 8.17 -45.08
N THR A 383 -16.69 9.37 -45.02
CA THR A 383 -16.40 10.07 -43.75
C THR A 383 -17.58 10.96 -43.38
N ILE A 384 -17.96 10.96 -42.11
CA ILE A 384 -19.09 11.72 -41.57
C ILE A 384 -18.57 12.54 -40.38
N ASP A 385 -18.81 13.86 -40.41
CA ASP A 385 -18.45 14.77 -39.32
C ASP A 385 -19.49 14.82 -38.19
N MET A 386 -19.10 15.27 -37.01
CA MET A 386 -19.97 15.39 -35.82
C MET A 386 -21.27 16.16 -36.11
N LYS A 387 -21.19 17.24 -36.89
CA LYS A 387 -22.37 18.02 -37.27
C LYS A 387 -23.35 17.21 -38.10
N SER A 388 -22.85 16.38 -39.01
CA SER A 388 -23.65 15.47 -39.84
C SER A 388 -24.22 14.32 -39.02
N LEU A 389 -23.46 13.78 -38.06
CA LEU A 389 -23.97 12.79 -37.08
C LEU A 389 -25.17 13.34 -36.30
N ILE A 390 -25.10 14.59 -35.82
CA ILE A 390 -26.18 15.23 -35.06
C ILE A 390 -27.37 15.65 -35.93
N THR A 391 -27.16 16.04 -37.19
CA THR A 391 -28.22 16.66 -38.03
C THR A 391 -28.86 15.75 -39.08
N LEU A 392 -28.21 14.63 -39.45
CA LEU A 392 -28.70 13.72 -40.49
C LEU A 392 -29.21 12.38 -39.95
N PHE A 393 -28.92 12.06 -38.68
CA PHE A 393 -29.28 10.82 -38.02
C PHE A 393 -30.13 11.14 -36.77
N GLY A 394 -31.02 10.22 -36.40
CA GLY A 394 -31.87 10.40 -35.21
C GLY A 394 -31.05 10.26 -33.94
N VAL A 395 -30.72 11.37 -33.30
CA VAL A 395 -29.98 11.39 -32.02
C VAL A 395 -30.90 10.91 -30.90
N MET A 396 -30.34 10.08 -30.01
CA MET A 396 -31.02 9.48 -28.88
C MET A 396 -30.22 9.72 -27.60
N ASN A 397 -30.91 10.02 -26.51
CA ASN A 397 -30.37 9.87 -25.16
C ASN A 397 -31.04 8.65 -24.55
N THR A 398 -30.26 7.66 -24.12
CA THR A 398 -30.81 6.40 -23.61
C THR A 398 -29.87 5.78 -22.59
N LYS A 399 -30.38 4.81 -21.85
CA LYS A 399 -29.54 3.91 -21.06
C LYS A 399 -29.20 2.65 -21.84
N ILE A 400 -27.96 2.20 -21.69
CA ILE A 400 -27.49 0.92 -22.20
C ILE A 400 -26.77 0.15 -21.11
N GLU A 401 -26.93 -1.16 -21.11
CA GLU A 401 -26.23 -2.05 -20.19
C GLU A 401 -24.78 -2.20 -20.65
N HIS A 402 -23.84 -1.62 -19.89
CA HIS A 402 -22.41 -1.77 -20.12
C HIS A 402 -21.87 -2.92 -19.25
N PRO A 403 -21.19 -3.94 -19.81
CA PRO A 403 -20.83 -5.18 -19.12
C PRO A 403 -20.05 -5.05 -17.80
N LYS A 404 -19.46 -3.89 -17.52
CA LYS A 404 -18.68 -3.58 -16.29
C LYS A 404 -19.16 -2.35 -15.50
N LYS A 405 -20.25 -1.71 -15.93
CA LYS A 405 -20.74 -0.43 -15.36
C LYS A 405 -22.25 -0.38 -15.09
N GLY A 406 -23.01 -1.43 -15.41
CA GLY A 406 -24.47 -1.40 -15.34
C GLY A 406 -25.08 -0.53 -16.43
N GLU A 407 -26.32 -0.07 -16.21
CA GLU A 407 -26.95 0.95 -17.03
C GLU A 407 -26.16 2.27 -17.01
N ILE A 408 -25.58 2.63 -18.15
CA ILE A 408 -24.96 3.94 -18.38
C ILE A 408 -25.83 4.80 -19.29
N ASP A 409 -25.99 6.08 -18.95
CA ASP A 409 -26.59 7.08 -19.83
C ASP A 409 -25.64 7.37 -21.00
N VAL A 410 -26.17 7.33 -22.23
CA VAL A 410 -25.42 7.58 -23.47
C VAL A 410 -26.19 8.51 -24.39
N THR A 411 -25.46 9.40 -25.06
CA THR A 411 -25.93 10.18 -26.21
C THR A 411 -25.29 9.63 -27.48
N GLY A 412 -26.10 9.38 -28.51
CA GLY A 412 -25.59 8.83 -29.76
C GLY A 412 -26.65 8.55 -30.81
N ILE A 413 -26.29 7.76 -31.81
CA ILE A 413 -27.15 7.23 -32.86
C ILE A 413 -27.03 5.70 -32.91
N THR A 414 -28.08 5.00 -33.33
CA THR A 414 -27.99 3.54 -33.46
C THR A 414 -27.02 3.14 -34.58
N MET A 415 -26.26 2.07 -34.37
CA MET A 415 -25.35 1.56 -35.38
C MET A 415 -26.14 1.12 -36.62
N SER A 416 -27.35 0.60 -36.46
CA SER A 416 -28.25 0.23 -37.56
C SER A 416 -28.56 1.41 -38.52
N GLU A 417 -28.79 2.63 -38.00
CA GLU A 417 -28.96 3.80 -38.88
C GLU A 417 -27.63 4.26 -39.50
N LEU A 418 -26.51 4.19 -38.76
CA LEU A 418 -25.19 4.51 -39.31
C LEU A 418 -24.81 3.56 -40.47
N LEU A 419 -25.08 2.26 -40.35
CA LEU A 419 -24.78 1.27 -41.40
C LEU A 419 -25.54 1.55 -42.71
N LYS A 420 -26.74 2.16 -42.65
CA LYS A 420 -27.49 2.59 -43.86
C LYS A 420 -26.86 3.78 -44.59
N ALA A 421 -25.86 4.43 -44.01
CA ALA A 421 -25.17 5.56 -44.64
C ALA A 421 -24.30 5.14 -45.84
N VAL A 422 -24.01 3.85 -45.99
CA VAL A 422 -23.21 3.22 -47.05
C VAL A 422 -23.91 1.96 -47.57
N THR A 423 -23.60 1.55 -48.81
CA THR A 423 -24.01 0.23 -49.32
C THR A 423 -22.90 -0.76 -49.04
N ILE A 424 -23.12 -1.66 -48.09
CA ILE A 424 -22.18 -2.74 -47.74
C ILE A 424 -22.33 -3.87 -48.77
N LYS A 425 -21.20 -4.37 -49.26
CA LYS A 425 -21.15 -5.44 -50.27
C LYS A 425 -21.46 -6.81 -49.66
N PRO A 426 -22.12 -7.73 -50.40
CA PRO A 426 -22.55 -9.03 -49.86
C PRO A 426 -21.39 -9.97 -49.50
N GLU A 427 -20.16 -9.67 -49.95
CA GLU A 427 -18.96 -10.39 -49.57
C GLU A 427 -18.46 -10.05 -48.15
N ALA A 428 -18.92 -8.95 -47.54
CA ALA A 428 -18.51 -8.54 -46.20
C ALA A 428 -19.02 -9.50 -45.13
N ALA A 429 -18.10 -10.12 -44.39
CA ALA A 429 -18.38 -11.09 -43.33
C ALA A 429 -18.09 -10.52 -41.93
N THR A 430 -17.06 -9.67 -41.81
CA THR A 430 -16.68 -9.04 -40.54
C THR A 430 -16.65 -7.52 -40.66
N VAL A 431 -16.60 -6.88 -39.50
CA VAL A 431 -16.46 -5.43 -39.37
C VAL A 431 -15.41 -5.16 -38.29
N MET A 432 -14.44 -4.31 -38.63
CA MET A 432 -13.39 -3.86 -37.74
C MET A 432 -13.64 -2.43 -37.30
N PHE A 433 -13.62 -2.22 -35.99
CA PHE A 433 -13.56 -0.89 -35.38
C PHE A 433 -12.09 -0.52 -35.17
N GLU A 434 -11.71 0.70 -35.52
CA GLU A 434 -10.36 1.24 -35.30
C GLU A 434 -10.45 2.57 -34.54
N SER A 435 -9.74 2.60 -33.43
CA SER A 435 -9.59 3.73 -32.52
C SER A 435 -8.38 4.60 -32.92
N LYS A 436 -8.38 5.87 -32.49
CA LYS A 436 -7.34 6.86 -32.84
C LYS A 436 -5.93 6.50 -32.38
N ASP A 437 -5.82 5.70 -31.32
CA ASP A 437 -4.58 5.12 -30.80
C ASP A 437 -4.05 3.93 -31.62
N GLY A 438 -4.82 3.46 -32.61
CA GLY A 438 -4.52 2.28 -33.43
C GLY A 438 -5.04 0.97 -32.86
N TYR A 439 -5.80 0.98 -31.75
CA TYR A 439 -6.50 -0.22 -31.29
C TYR A 439 -7.55 -0.66 -32.32
N THR A 440 -7.61 -1.96 -32.60
CA THR A 440 -8.58 -2.55 -33.53
C THR A 440 -9.32 -3.73 -32.90
N SER A 441 -10.65 -3.76 -33.04
CA SER A 441 -11.49 -4.91 -32.66
C SER A 441 -12.35 -5.36 -33.84
N GLU A 442 -12.36 -6.66 -34.16
CA GLU A 442 -13.08 -7.20 -35.31
C GLU A 442 -14.15 -8.22 -34.89
N LEU A 443 -15.40 -8.00 -35.33
CA LEU A 443 -16.58 -8.83 -34.99
C LEU A 443 -17.36 -9.26 -36.25
N PRO A 444 -18.20 -10.30 -36.17
CA PRO A 444 -19.07 -10.68 -37.28
C PRO A 444 -20.06 -9.58 -37.64
N LEU A 445 -20.10 -9.17 -38.92
CA LEU A 445 -21.01 -8.13 -39.39
C LEU A 445 -22.48 -8.50 -39.15
N ALA A 446 -22.81 -9.79 -39.30
CA ALA A 446 -24.15 -10.31 -39.07
C ALA A 446 -24.63 -10.16 -37.62
N ASP A 447 -23.72 -10.04 -36.65
CA ASP A 447 -24.10 -9.85 -35.24
C ASP A 447 -24.24 -8.37 -34.92
N LEU A 448 -23.38 -7.50 -35.48
CA LEU A 448 -23.58 -6.05 -35.42
C LEU A 448 -24.93 -5.64 -36.05
N GLN A 449 -25.31 -6.24 -37.18
CA GLN A 449 -26.59 -5.99 -37.85
C GLN A 449 -27.82 -6.45 -37.05
N LYS A 450 -27.68 -7.43 -36.15
CA LYS A 450 -28.75 -7.87 -35.23
C LYS A 450 -28.82 -7.04 -33.95
N CYS A 451 -27.80 -6.24 -33.66
CA CYS A 451 -27.71 -5.50 -32.41
C CYS A 451 -28.57 -4.22 -32.45
N GLU A 452 -29.85 -4.35 -32.12
CA GLU A 452 -30.81 -3.24 -32.08
C GLU A 452 -30.41 -2.11 -31.09
N LYS A 453 -29.64 -2.46 -30.05
CA LYS A 453 -29.16 -1.52 -29.01
C LYS A 453 -27.72 -1.03 -29.21
N CYS A 454 -27.00 -1.47 -30.25
CA CYS A 454 -25.65 -0.98 -30.50
C CYS A 454 -25.69 0.45 -31.06
N MET A 455 -24.77 1.30 -30.62
CA MET A 455 -24.76 2.73 -30.94
C MET A 455 -23.36 3.21 -31.30
N LEU A 456 -23.28 4.18 -32.21
CA LEU A 456 -22.17 5.13 -32.26
C LEU A 456 -22.58 6.30 -31.37
N GLY A 457 -21.91 6.48 -30.24
CA GLY A 457 -22.16 7.59 -29.32
C GLY A 457 -20.95 8.47 -29.13
N TRP A 458 -21.09 9.46 -28.24
CA TRP A 458 -20.03 10.44 -27.98
C TRP A 458 -20.08 11.00 -26.57
N THR A 459 -18.90 11.41 -26.08
CA THR A 459 -18.74 12.37 -24.98
C THR A 459 -18.32 13.72 -25.57
N ALA A 460 -18.05 14.73 -24.73
CA ALA A 460 -17.45 15.99 -25.17
C ALA A 460 -16.03 15.86 -25.78
N GLU A 461 -15.41 14.68 -25.66
CA GLU A 461 -13.99 14.46 -25.99
C GLU A 461 -13.76 13.47 -27.13
N MET A 462 -14.68 12.51 -27.36
CA MET A 462 -14.45 11.43 -28.32
C MET A 462 -15.74 10.76 -28.84
N LEU A 463 -15.60 10.01 -29.94
CA LEU A 463 -16.60 9.04 -30.42
C LEU A 463 -16.39 7.66 -29.76
N LEU A 464 -17.46 6.90 -29.55
CA LEU A 464 -17.43 5.58 -28.92
C LEU A 464 -18.31 4.57 -29.66
N ALA A 465 -17.85 3.33 -29.77
CA ALA A 465 -18.70 2.18 -30.06
C ALA A 465 -19.32 1.67 -28.75
N TYR A 466 -20.64 1.72 -28.67
CA TYR A 466 -21.43 1.22 -27.56
C TYR A 466 -22.11 -0.08 -27.97
N MET A 467 -21.76 -1.18 -27.30
CA MET A 467 -22.00 -2.55 -27.81
C MET A 467 -22.70 -3.47 -26.77
N PRO A 468 -23.89 -3.12 -26.25
CA PRO A 468 -24.61 -3.92 -25.27
C PRO A 468 -24.85 -5.36 -25.75
N GLY A 469 -24.53 -6.33 -24.90
CA GLY A 469 -24.55 -7.77 -25.22
C GLY A 469 -23.26 -8.31 -25.87
N PHE A 470 -22.27 -7.47 -26.15
CA PHE A 470 -20.94 -7.88 -26.62
C PHE A 470 -19.87 -7.67 -25.54
N GLU A 471 -18.81 -8.45 -25.62
CA GLU A 471 -17.60 -8.31 -24.79
C GLU A 471 -17.01 -6.89 -24.85
N THR A 472 -16.38 -6.41 -23.77
CA THR A 472 -15.85 -5.05 -23.71
C THR A 472 -14.74 -4.75 -24.73
N SER A 473 -14.12 -5.78 -25.31
CA SER A 473 -13.18 -5.68 -26.44
C SER A 473 -13.78 -4.97 -27.66
N PHE A 474 -15.10 -5.07 -27.86
CA PHE A 474 -15.81 -4.41 -28.96
C PHE A 474 -16.30 -2.99 -28.62
N TRP A 475 -16.17 -2.56 -27.36
CA TRP A 475 -16.55 -1.21 -26.90
C TRP A 475 -15.41 -0.22 -27.11
N ALA A 476 -15.14 0.11 -28.38
CA ALA A 476 -14.07 1.01 -28.78
C ALA A 476 -14.28 2.45 -28.26
N LYS A 477 -13.21 3.05 -27.73
CA LYS A 477 -13.12 4.48 -27.39
C LYS A 477 -12.35 5.24 -28.48
N ASP A 478 -12.59 6.54 -28.61
CA ASP A 478 -11.98 7.39 -29.65
C ASP A 478 -12.03 6.75 -31.05
N LEU A 479 -13.22 6.26 -31.41
CA LEU A 479 -13.46 5.51 -32.65
C LEU A 479 -13.36 6.44 -33.86
N VAL A 480 -12.42 6.18 -34.76
CA VAL A 480 -12.18 6.99 -35.97
C VAL A 480 -12.61 6.28 -37.26
N LYS A 481 -12.71 4.95 -37.26
CA LYS A 481 -13.01 4.18 -38.48
C LYS A 481 -13.77 2.88 -38.19
N ILE A 482 -14.66 2.53 -39.12
CA ILE A 482 -15.38 1.26 -39.23
C ILE A 482 -15.07 0.69 -40.62
N GLU A 483 -14.35 -0.42 -40.69
CA GLU A 483 -13.96 -1.10 -41.93
C GLU A 483 -14.73 -2.41 -42.10
N PHE A 484 -15.40 -2.59 -43.24
CA PHE A 484 -16.10 -3.83 -43.60
C PHE A 484 -15.15 -4.76 -44.38
N LYS A 485 -15.08 -6.04 -44.00
CA LYS A 485 -14.09 -7.01 -44.52
C LYS A 485 -14.71 -8.33 -44.99
#